data_AF-A0A4P9VJJ0-F1
#
_entry.id   AF-A0A4P9VJJ0-F1
#
_cell.length_a   1.000
_cell.length_b   1.000
_cell.length_c   1.000
_cell.angle_alpha   90.00
_cell.angle_beta   90.00
_cell.angle_gamma   90.00
#
_symmetry.space_group_name_H-M   'P 1'
#
loop_
_entity.id
_entity.type
_entity.pdbx_description
1 polymer ?
#
loop_
_entity_poly.entity_id
_entity_poly.type
_entity_poly.pdbx_seq_one_letter_code
_entity_poly.pdbx_strand_id
1 'polypeptide(L)' 'MKLLLTTAVSIIISFCMNSAALAEARSNQNATDAEIRQEAAETCKEWAKEDKVPAEKHENYTQKCIAFLMGETDDFNP' A
#
# COMPACT_ATOMS: atom_id res chain seq x y z
N MET A 1 40.07 44.88 11.51
CA MET A 1 39.86 43.46 11.87
C MET A 1 38.58 42.98 11.20
N LYS A 2 38.66 41.87 10.46
CA LYS A 2 37.59 40.97 10.01
C LYS A 2 36.56 41.48 8.99
N LEU A 3 36.92 41.25 7.71
CA LEU A 3 36.01 40.73 6.69
C LEU A 3 35.37 39.42 7.18
N LEU A 4 34.06 39.27 7.01
CA LEU A 4 33.33 38.00 6.93
C LEU A 4 32.25 38.22 5.85
N LEU A 5 32.52 38.03 4.55
CA LEU A 5 32.55 36.75 3.82
C LEU A 5 31.36 35.84 4.20
N THR A 6 30.27 36.04 3.47
CA THR A 6 29.51 35.08 2.63
C THR A 6 29.50 33.59 3.02
N THR A 7 28.36 32.93 2.75
CA THR A 7 28.01 31.49 2.89
C THR A 7 27.58 31.07 4.30
N ALA A 8 26.49 30.34 4.53
CA ALA A 8 25.69 29.49 3.67
C ALA A 8 24.24 29.42 4.17
N VAL A 9 23.35 29.14 3.21
CA VAL A 9 22.00 28.60 3.39
C VAL A 9 21.97 27.57 4.52
N SER A 10 21.10 27.78 5.50
CA SER A 10 20.57 26.71 6.33
C SER A 10 19.06 26.91 6.36
N ILE A 11 18.41 26.47 5.28
CA ILE A 11 16.99 26.11 5.32
C ILE A 11 16.93 24.91 6.25
N ILE A 12 16.73 25.18 7.54
CA ILE A 12 16.35 24.18 8.51
C ILE A 12 14.93 23.81 8.12
N ILE A 13 14.78 22.79 7.27
CA ILE A 13 13.52 22.09 7.15
C ILE A 13 13.32 21.45 8.51
N SER A 14 12.45 22.05 9.32
CA SER A 14 11.96 21.49 10.57
C SER A 14 11.30 20.14 10.30
N PHE A 15 12.10 19.08 10.21
CA PHE A 15 11.64 17.70 10.32
C PHE A 15 11.35 17.38 11.79
N CYS A 16 10.44 18.14 12.41
CA CYS A 16 9.75 17.70 13.61
C CYS A 16 8.55 16.84 13.18
N MET A 17 8.77 15.79 12.38
CA MET A 17 7.78 14.73 12.30
C MET A 17 7.95 13.89 13.56
N ASN A 18 7.10 14.17 14.55
CA ASN A 18 6.90 13.32 15.71
C ASN A 18 6.74 11.87 15.23
N SER A 19 7.67 11.00 15.62
CA SER A 19 7.68 9.58 15.25
C SER A 19 6.37 8.88 15.63
N ALA A 20 5.64 9.39 16.63
CA ALA A 20 4.33 8.91 17.04
C ALA A 20 3.24 9.12 15.97
N ALA A 21 3.14 10.31 15.37
CA ALA A 21 2.14 10.59 14.34
C ALA A 21 2.40 9.80 13.04
N LEU A 22 3.67 9.58 12.69
CA LEU A 22 4.06 8.71 11.58
C LEU A 22 3.78 7.23 11.88
N ALA A 23 3.99 6.78 13.13
CA ALA A 23 3.68 5.42 13.56
C ALA A 23 2.17 5.14 13.60
N GLU A 24 1.35 6.08 14.10
CA GLU A 24 -0.11 6.00 14.10
C GLU A 24 -0.68 6.05 12.69
N ALA A 25 -0.18 6.94 11.82
CA ALA A 25 -0.59 6.97 10.41
C ALA A 25 -0.24 5.67 9.67
N ARG A 26 0.90 5.04 9.98
CA ARG A 26 1.31 3.75 9.39
C ARG A 26 0.55 2.57 9.97
N SER A 27 0.23 2.60 11.27
CA SER A 27 -0.62 1.61 11.93
C SER A 27 -2.04 1.64 11.38
N ASN A 28 -2.60 2.84 11.18
CA ASN A 28 -3.93 3.01 10.60
C ASN A 28 -3.95 2.58 9.13
N GLN A 29 -2.95 2.94 8.33
CA GLN A 29 -2.81 2.45 6.96
C GLN A 29 -2.68 0.92 6.91
N ASN A 30 -1.85 0.30 7.75
CA ASN A 30 -1.72 -1.16 7.80
C ASN A 30 -3.04 -1.86 8.19
N ALA A 31 -3.80 -1.27 9.11
CA ALA A 31 -5.11 -1.80 9.50
C ALA A 31 -6.11 -1.71 8.33
N THR A 32 -6.17 -0.55 7.68
CA THR A 32 -7.01 -0.32 6.51
C THR A 32 -6.61 -1.22 5.33
N ASP A 33 -5.33 -1.39 5.05
CA ASP A 33 -4.85 -2.29 3.99
C ASP A 33 -5.23 -3.75 4.28
N ALA A 34 -5.18 -4.18 5.54
CA ALA A 34 -5.59 -5.52 5.92
C ALA A 34 -7.10 -5.75 5.73
N GLU A 35 -7.93 -4.75 6.10
CA GLU A 35 -9.39 -4.79 5.88
C GLU A 35 -9.72 -4.81 4.39
N ILE A 36 -9.14 -3.91 3.59
CA ILE A 36 -9.34 -3.86 2.13
C ILE A 36 -8.90 -5.18 1.50
N ARG A 37 -7.78 -5.76 1.93
CA ARG A 37 -7.29 -7.04 1.41
C ARG A 37 -8.23 -8.20 1.74
N GLN A 38 -8.91 -8.15 2.88
CA GLN A 38 -9.92 -9.13 3.24
C GLN A 38 -11.19 -8.99 2.39
N GLU A 39 -11.67 -7.76 2.17
CA GLU A 39 -12.81 -7.49 1.29
C GLU A 39 -12.52 -7.88 -0.17
N ALA A 40 -11.31 -7.58 -0.65
CA ALA A 40 -10.82 -8.03 -1.95
C ALA A 40 -10.81 -9.56 -2.04
N ALA A 41 -10.34 -10.27 -0.99
CA ALA A 41 -10.31 -11.72 -0.99
C ALA A 41 -11.70 -12.35 -1.10
N GLU A 42 -12.71 -11.82 -0.41
CA GLU A 42 -14.08 -12.30 -0.52
C GLU A 42 -14.66 -12.04 -1.91
N THR A 43 -14.45 -10.83 -2.45
CA THR A 43 -14.86 -10.46 -3.82
C THR A 43 -14.24 -11.40 -4.87
N CYS A 44 -12.92 -11.62 -4.78
CA CYS A 44 -12.19 -12.46 -5.72
C CYS A 44 -12.58 -13.95 -5.66
N LYS A 45 -13.00 -14.45 -4.49
CA LYS A 45 -13.56 -15.80 -4.38
C LYS A 45 -14.91 -15.92 -5.09
N GLU A 46 -15.75 -14.90 -5.02
CA GLU A 46 -17.03 -14.90 -5.74
C GLU A 46 -16.79 -14.85 -7.25
N TRP A 47 -15.89 -13.98 -7.73
CA TRP A 47 -15.52 -13.93 -9.14
C TRP A 47 -14.94 -15.25 -9.65
N ALA A 48 -14.10 -15.92 -8.87
CA ALA A 48 -13.59 -17.25 -9.23
C ALA A 48 -14.71 -18.28 -9.46
N LYS A 49 -15.84 -18.17 -8.74
CA LYS A 49 -17.02 -19.02 -8.94
C LYS A 49 -17.81 -18.60 -10.17
N GLU A 50 -18.02 -17.29 -10.37
CA GLU A 50 -18.75 -16.74 -11.52
C GLU A 50 -18.04 -17.07 -12.85
N ASP A 51 -16.71 -16.95 -12.88
CA ASP A 51 -15.85 -17.27 -14.01
C ASP A 51 -15.65 -18.78 -14.21
N LYS A 52 -16.23 -19.60 -13.31
CA LYS A 52 -16.12 -21.06 -13.31
C LYS A 52 -14.67 -21.52 -13.32
N VAL A 53 -13.82 -20.81 -12.58
CA VAL A 53 -12.42 -21.19 -12.41
C VAL A 53 -12.38 -22.59 -11.80
N PRO A 54 -11.53 -23.50 -12.29
CA PRO A 54 -11.34 -24.81 -11.67
C PRO A 54 -10.88 -24.67 -10.23
N ALA A 55 -11.37 -25.54 -9.34
CA ALA A 55 -11.07 -25.46 -7.90
C ALA A 55 -9.56 -25.49 -7.62
N GLU A 56 -8.77 -26.24 -8.41
CA GLU A 56 -7.32 -26.30 -8.29
C GLU A 56 -6.60 -24.99 -8.64
N LYS A 57 -7.30 -24.03 -9.27
CA LYS A 57 -6.79 -22.70 -9.62
C LYS A 57 -7.37 -21.57 -8.79
N HIS A 58 -8.35 -21.85 -7.90
CA HIS A 58 -9.02 -20.82 -7.08
C HIS A 58 -8.03 -20.00 -6.26
N GLU A 59 -7.03 -20.65 -5.65
CA GLU A 59 -6.03 -19.95 -4.84
C GLU A 59 -5.20 -18.98 -5.69
N ASN A 60 -4.71 -19.43 -6.85
CA ASN A 60 -3.91 -18.60 -7.75
C ASN A 60 -4.72 -17.43 -8.32
N TYR A 61 -5.96 -17.69 -8.75
CA TYR A 61 -6.88 -16.67 -9.23
C TYR A 61 -7.13 -15.62 -8.14
N THR A 62 -7.48 -16.07 -6.93
CA THR A 62 -7.80 -15.19 -5.80
C THR A 62 -6.60 -14.32 -5.44
N GLN A 63 -5.39 -14.89 -5.39
CA GLN A 63 -4.17 -14.13 -5.12
C GLN A 63 -3.89 -13.05 -6.17
N LYS A 64 -4.02 -13.38 -7.47
CA LYS A 64 -3.82 -12.41 -8.56
C LYS A 64 -4.88 -11.31 -8.56
N CYS A 65 -6.13 -11.69 -8.31
CA CYS A 65 -7.24 -10.75 -8.22
C CYS A 65 -7.07 -9.79 -7.03
N ILE A 66 -6.65 -10.29 -5.86
CA ILE A 66 -6.34 -9.43 -4.70
C ILE A 66 -5.22 -8.46 -5.05
N ALA A 67 -4.12 -8.96 -5.63
CA ALA A 67 -3.00 -8.11 -6.02
C ALA A 67 -3.43 -7.02 -7.01
N PHE A 68 -4.35 -7.32 -7.93
CA PHE A 68 -4.93 -6.33 -8.84
C PHE A 68 -5.78 -5.28 -8.13
N LEU A 69 -6.70 -5.71 -7.25
CA LEU A 69 -7.56 -4.79 -6.48
C LEU A 69 -6.76 -3.91 -5.50
N MET A 70 -5.65 -4.42 -4.97
CA MET A 70 -4.72 -3.68 -4.11
C MET A 70 -3.76 -2.78 -4.91
N GLY A 71 -3.77 -2.83 -6.24
CA GLY A 71 -2.85 -2.08 -7.10
C GLY A 71 -1.39 -2.58 -7.06
N GLU A 72 -1.17 -3.81 -6.58
CA GLU A 72 0.14 -4.48 -6.57
C GLU A 72 0.53 -4.99 -7.97
N THR A 73 -0.45 -5.23 -8.85
CA THR A 73 -0.25 -5.64 -10.25
C THR A 73 -1.38 -5.11 -11.15
N ASP A 74 -1.06 -4.74 -12.39
CA ASP A 74 -2.05 -4.43 -13.44
C ASP A 74 -2.37 -5.65 -14.32
N ASP A 75 -1.60 -6.74 -14.19
CA ASP A 75 -1.80 -7.98 -14.93
C ASP A 75 -2.80 -8.89 -14.21
N PHE A 76 -4.09 -8.68 -14.48
CA PHE A 76 -5.15 -9.62 -14.13
C PHE A 76 -5.92 -10.03 -15.38
N ASN A 77 -5.75 -11.30 -15.77
CA ASN A 77 -6.51 -11.93 -16.84
C ASN A 77 -7.36 -13.05 -16.23
N PRO A 78 -8.66 -12.81 -15.99
CA PRO A 78 -9.57 -13.78 -15.38
C PRO A 78 -9.76 -15.05 -16.21
#